data_AF-A0A7N0VET6-F1
#
_entry.id   AF-A0A7N0VET6-F1
#
_cell.length_a   1.000
_cell.length_b   1.000
_cell.length_c   1.000
_cell.angle_alpha   90.00
_cell.angle_beta   90.00
_cell.angle_gamma   90.00
#
_symmetry.space_group_name_H-M   'P 1'
#
loop_
_entity.id
_entity.type
_entity.pdbx_description
1 polymer ?
#
loop_
_entity_poly.entity_id
_entity_poly.type
_entity_poly.pdbx_seq_one_letter_code
_entity_poly.pdbx_strand_id
1 'polypeptide(L)'
;MLHRHHVQQWLREDGECVSGPPDYKVSYLFFLCFNASRTVKLDSGVKFQDIIEGEGVEAHEGDIVEVNYVCRRSNGYFVYSTVDQFNGESRPVILPLDENQTIKGLKEVLVGMKAGGKRRALIPPSVGYVNENLKPVPDEFGPRRSLMSHASEPLVFEVQLLKVLRFQPLLTIN
;
A
#
# COMPACT_ATOMS: atom_id res chain seq x y z
N MET A 1 -30.70 -30.43 -24.00
CA MET A 1 -30.41 -30.58 -22.56
C MET A 1 -29.13 -29.80 -22.27
N LEU A 2 -29.26 -28.52 -21.89
CA LEU A 2 -28.13 -27.60 -21.68
C LEU A 2 -27.42 -27.91 -20.36
N HIS A 3 -26.11 -28.09 -20.37
CA HIS A 3 -25.26 -27.93 -19.18
C HIS A 3 -24.42 -26.65 -19.35
N ARG A 4 -24.66 -25.70 -18.45
CA ARG A 4 -24.17 -24.32 -18.47
C ARG A 4 -22.66 -24.28 -18.21
N HIS A 5 -21.89 -23.75 -19.16
CA HIS A 5 -20.55 -23.23 -18.90
C HIS A 5 -20.67 -21.84 -18.25
N HIS A 6 -20.08 -21.69 -17.07
CA HIS A 6 -20.04 -20.42 -16.33
C HIS A 6 -18.97 -19.52 -16.95
N VAL A 7 -19.36 -18.64 -17.88
CA VAL A 7 -18.49 -17.64 -18.49
C VAL A 7 -18.44 -16.43 -17.57
N GLN A 8 -17.32 -16.22 -16.86
CA GLN A 8 -17.07 -14.97 -16.13
C GLN A 8 -16.54 -13.91 -17.10
N GLN A 9 -17.29 -12.82 -17.22
CA GLN A 9 -16.92 -11.61 -17.97
C GLN A 9 -15.85 -10.80 -17.23
N TRP A 10 -14.94 -10.17 -17.98
CA TRP A 10 -13.82 -9.36 -17.47
C TRP A 10 -13.90 -7.94 -18.06
N LEU A 11 -13.95 -6.92 -17.20
CA LEU A 11 -14.05 -5.50 -17.55
C LEU A 11 -12.68 -4.90 -17.94
N ARG A 12 -12.60 -4.15 -19.06
CA ARG A 12 -11.51 -3.19 -19.35
C ARG A 12 -11.83 -1.80 -18.77
N GLU A 13 -10.84 -0.91 -18.81
CA GLU A 13 -10.80 0.44 -18.18
C GLU A 13 -11.88 1.43 -18.68
N ASP A 14 -12.71 1.01 -19.62
CA ASP A 14 -13.88 1.68 -20.21
C ASP A 14 -15.23 1.06 -19.77
N GLY A 15 -15.20 -0.01 -18.98
CA GLY A 15 -16.41 -0.64 -18.43
C GLY A 15 -17.07 -1.67 -19.36
N GLU A 16 -16.45 -2.06 -20.47
CA GLU A 16 -16.95 -3.12 -21.36
C GLU A 16 -16.22 -4.46 -21.16
N CYS A 17 -17.00 -5.55 -21.26
CA CYS A 17 -16.56 -6.93 -21.03
C CYS A 17 -16.15 -7.62 -22.33
N VAL A 18 -14.89 -8.09 -22.46
CA VAL A 18 -14.42 -8.82 -23.66
C VAL A 18 -13.73 -10.13 -23.28
N SER A 19 -14.14 -11.24 -23.93
CA SER A 19 -13.64 -12.59 -23.73
C SER A 19 -12.28 -12.82 -24.41
N GLY A 20 -11.23 -13.14 -23.63
CA GLY A 20 -9.91 -13.57 -24.13
C GLY A 20 -9.28 -14.63 -23.22
N PRO A 21 -8.36 -15.49 -23.74
CA PRO A 21 -7.90 -16.71 -23.06
C PRO A 21 -6.91 -16.45 -21.90
N PRO A 22 -6.71 -17.43 -20.99
CA PRO A 22 -6.20 -17.20 -19.65
C PRO A 22 -4.69 -17.40 -19.57
N ASP A 23 -3.93 -16.33 -19.34
CA ASP A 23 -2.51 -16.47 -18.96
C ASP A 23 -2.04 -15.46 -17.89
N TYR A 24 -2.93 -15.04 -16.99
CA TYR A 24 -2.56 -14.20 -15.85
C TYR A 24 -3.44 -14.47 -14.61
N LYS A 25 -3.15 -15.55 -13.87
CA LYS A 25 -3.81 -15.83 -12.57
C LYS A 25 -3.36 -14.90 -11.42
N VAL A 26 -2.50 -13.92 -11.67
CA VAL A 26 -1.91 -13.04 -10.64
C VAL A 26 -2.80 -11.85 -10.28
N SER A 27 -3.79 -11.49 -11.11
CA SER A 27 -4.59 -10.26 -10.92
C SER A 27 -5.89 -10.44 -10.12
N TYR A 28 -6.36 -11.67 -9.89
CA TYR A 28 -7.78 -11.87 -9.56
C TYR A 28 -8.14 -11.70 -8.08
N LEU A 29 -7.23 -12.02 -7.16
CA LEU A 29 -7.49 -11.78 -5.74
C LEU A 29 -7.34 -10.30 -5.35
N PHE A 30 -6.56 -9.54 -6.12
CA PHE A 30 -6.48 -8.08 -6.00
C PHE A 30 -7.79 -7.40 -6.41
N PHE A 31 -8.48 -7.96 -7.41
CA PHE A 31 -9.68 -7.39 -8.01
C PHE A 31 -10.97 -7.64 -7.22
N LEU A 32 -11.08 -8.77 -6.50
CA LEU A 32 -12.34 -9.21 -5.90
C LEU A 32 -12.82 -8.41 -4.68
N CYS A 33 -12.02 -7.46 -4.18
CA CYS A 33 -12.44 -6.51 -3.14
C CYS A 33 -12.05 -5.06 -3.49
N PHE A 34 -11.89 -4.79 -4.79
CA PHE A 34 -11.54 -3.49 -5.35
C PHE A 34 -12.76 -2.99 -6.12
N ASN A 35 -13.64 -2.24 -5.46
CA ASN A 35 -14.68 -1.53 -6.20
C ASN A 35 -13.97 -0.55 -7.14
N ALA A 36 -14.08 -0.79 -8.45
CA ALA A 36 -13.39 -0.02 -9.50
C ALA A 36 -13.65 1.50 -9.44
N SER A 37 -14.69 1.94 -8.75
CA SER A 37 -15.11 3.35 -8.66
C SER A 37 -14.26 4.26 -7.75
N ARG A 38 -13.30 3.74 -6.97
CA ARG A 38 -12.47 4.57 -6.05
C ARG A 38 -10.97 4.26 -6.06
N THR A 39 -10.44 3.91 -7.22
CA THR A 39 -8.99 3.73 -7.37
C THR A 39 -8.35 5.03 -7.84
N VAL A 40 -7.37 5.54 -7.09
CA VAL A 40 -6.51 6.63 -7.52
C VAL A 40 -5.27 6.04 -8.18
N LYS A 41 -4.91 6.53 -9.37
CA LYS A 41 -3.70 6.18 -10.10
C LYS A 41 -2.81 7.41 -10.18
N LEU A 42 -1.57 7.28 -9.76
CA LEU A 42 -0.56 8.34 -9.83
C LEU A 42 0.32 8.16 -11.07
N ASP A 43 0.99 9.24 -11.49
CA ASP A 43 1.92 9.24 -12.63
C ASP A 43 3.12 8.30 -12.42
N SER A 44 3.48 8.05 -11.15
CA SER A 44 4.50 7.07 -10.75
C SER A 44 4.09 5.61 -11.03
N GLY A 45 2.83 5.37 -11.40
CA GLY A 45 2.25 4.04 -11.58
C GLY A 45 1.68 3.43 -10.29
N VAL A 46 1.82 4.12 -9.15
CA VAL A 46 1.17 3.73 -7.90
C VAL A 46 -0.35 3.75 -8.08
N LYS A 47 -1.01 2.72 -7.57
CA LYS A 47 -2.47 2.64 -7.51
C LYS A 47 -2.89 2.45 -6.06
N PHE A 48 -3.84 3.23 -5.57
CA PHE A 48 -4.36 3.03 -4.22
C PHE A 48 -5.86 3.29 -4.11
N GLN A 49 -6.43 2.83 -3.01
CA GLN A 49 -7.82 3.04 -2.63
C GLN A 49 -7.89 3.35 -1.13
N ASP A 50 -8.68 4.36 -0.78
CA ASP A 50 -9.11 4.59 0.59
C ASP A 50 -10.10 3.49 1.01
N ILE A 51 -9.70 2.72 2.02
CA ILE A 51 -10.54 1.69 2.65
C ILE A 51 -11.34 2.33 3.80
N ILE A 52 -10.69 3.21 4.55
CA ILE A 52 -11.28 4.01 5.62
C ILE A 52 -10.70 5.42 5.50
N GLU A 53 -11.54 6.44 5.40
CA GLU A 53 -11.08 7.83 5.47
C GLU A 53 -10.85 8.21 6.95
N GLY A 54 -9.71 8.83 7.24
CA GLY A 54 -9.41 9.32 8.59
C GLY A 54 -10.04 10.68 8.87
N GLU A 55 -10.17 11.03 10.14
CA GLU A 55 -10.73 12.31 10.59
C GLU A 55 -9.70 13.21 11.28
N GLY A 56 -8.49 12.68 11.52
CA GLY A 56 -7.42 13.40 12.19
C GLY A 56 -6.60 14.31 11.26
N VAL A 57 -5.44 14.74 11.76
CA VAL A 57 -4.49 15.58 11.03
C VAL A 57 -4.07 14.91 9.72
N GLU A 58 -4.07 15.69 8.65
CA GLU A 58 -3.60 15.27 7.33
C GLU A 58 -2.08 15.30 7.24
N ALA A 59 -1.50 14.23 6.68
CA ALA A 59 -0.06 14.08 6.49
C ALA A 59 0.40 14.80 5.22
N HIS A 60 1.46 15.58 5.33
CA HIS A 60 2.06 16.35 4.24
C HIS A 60 3.51 15.94 4.00
N GLU A 61 4.06 16.30 2.84
CA GLU A 61 5.48 16.11 2.54
C GLU A 61 6.35 16.71 3.66
N GLY A 62 7.37 15.95 4.09
CA GLY A 62 8.26 16.33 5.19
C GLY A 62 7.74 16.06 6.60
N ASP A 63 6.46 15.70 6.77
CA ASP A 63 5.95 15.24 8.08
C ASP A 63 6.61 13.91 8.48
N ILE A 64 6.65 13.64 9.78
CA ILE A 64 6.94 12.31 10.31
C ILE A 64 5.62 11.65 10.68
N VAL A 65 5.40 10.41 10.28
CA VAL A 65 4.15 9.68 10.54
C VAL A 65 4.38 8.38 11.28
N GLU A 66 3.42 8.03 12.13
CA GLU A 66 3.35 6.73 12.81
C GLU A 66 2.30 5.87 12.09
N VAL A 67 2.71 4.71 11.57
CA VAL A 67 1.84 3.85 10.75
C VAL A 67 1.88 2.40 11.18
N ASN A 68 0.76 1.71 10.99
CA ASN A 68 0.72 0.26 10.87
C ASN A 68 0.62 -0.15 9.42
N TYR A 69 1.23 -1.27 9.05
CA TYR A 69 1.08 -1.79 7.70
C TYR A 69 1.14 -3.31 7.62
N VAL A 70 0.56 -3.84 6.54
CA VAL A 70 0.76 -5.20 6.06
C VAL A 70 1.33 -5.13 4.66
N CYS A 71 2.46 -5.80 4.44
CA CYS A 71 3.09 -5.96 3.14
C CYS A 71 2.83 -7.36 2.59
N ARG A 72 2.39 -7.41 1.34
CA ARG A 72 2.21 -8.64 0.55
C ARG A 72 2.83 -8.46 -0.82
N ARG A 73 3.16 -9.58 -1.46
CA ARG A 73 3.45 -9.61 -2.89
C ARG A 73 2.16 -9.42 -3.69
N SER A 74 2.26 -8.97 -4.94
CA SER A 74 1.10 -8.80 -5.84
C SER A 74 0.28 -10.07 -6.06
N ASN A 75 0.91 -11.25 -5.95
CA ASN A 75 0.24 -12.55 -6.00
C ASN A 75 -0.46 -12.95 -4.67
N GLY A 76 -0.48 -12.08 -3.67
CA GLY A 76 -1.16 -12.28 -2.38
C GLY A 76 -0.31 -12.93 -1.28
N TYR A 77 0.91 -13.38 -1.58
CA TYR A 77 1.77 -13.98 -0.57
C TYR A 77 2.18 -12.96 0.50
N PHE A 78 2.03 -13.36 1.76
CA PHE A 78 2.39 -12.55 2.91
C PHE A 78 3.91 -12.32 3.00
N VAL A 79 4.30 -11.09 3.34
CA VAL A 79 5.70 -10.73 3.60
C VAL A 79 5.87 -10.33 5.06
N TYR A 80 5.11 -9.34 5.54
CA TYR A 80 5.24 -8.82 6.90
C TYR A 80 4.00 -8.04 7.36
N SER A 81 3.82 -7.91 8.67
CA SER A 81 2.79 -7.09 9.32
C SER A 81 3.36 -6.45 10.58
N THR A 82 3.06 -5.18 10.82
CA THR A 82 3.33 -4.52 12.10
C THR A 82 2.32 -4.88 13.18
N VAL A 83 1.22 -5.51 12.82
CA VAL A 83 0.20 -6.01 13.74
C VAL A 83 0.27 -7.53 13.79
N ASP A 84 0.45 -8.08 14.98
CA ASP A 84 0.38 -9.52 15.20
C ASP A 84 -1.06 -10.01 15.01
N GLN A 85 -1.22 -10.99 14.14
CA GLN A 85 -2.53 -11.49 13.72
C GLN A 85 -3.20 -12.40 14.75
N PHE A 86 -2.47 -12.90 15.75
CA PHE A 86 -2.98 -13.82 16.76
C PHE A 86 -3.43 -13.09 18.01
N ASN A 87 -2.64 -12.13 18.50
CA ASN A 87 -2.94 -11.40 19.74
C ASN A 87 -3.33 -9.93 19.52
N GLY A 88 -3.20 -9.40 18.29
CA GLY A 88 -3.53 -8.01 17.96
C GLY A 88 -2.50 -6.98 18.42
N GLU A 89 -1.34 -7.41 18.92
CA GLU A 89 -0.28 -6.53 19.37
C GLU A 89 0.27 -5.73 18.19
N SER A 90 0.35 -4.42 18.37
CA SER A 90 0.79 -3.49 17.35
C SER A 90 2.21 -3.02 17.65
N ARG A 91 3.07 -3.07 16.63
CA ARG A 91 4.42 -2.49 16.62
C ARG A 91 4.52 -1.45 15.50
N PRO A 92 3.91 -0.27 15.66
CA PRO A 92 3.90 0.75 14.61
C PRO A 92 5.32 1.18 14.22
N VAL A 93 5.46 1.62 12.97
CA VAL A 93 6.72 2.17 12.47
C VAL A 93 6.59 3.67 12.27
N ILE A 94 7.68 4.38 12.55
CA ILE A 94 7.81 5.81 12.29
C ILE A 94 8.48 5.99 10.94
N LEU A 95 7.84 6.74 10.05
CA LEU A 95 8.33 7.02 8.70
C LEU A 95 8.37 8.53 8.47
N PRO A 96 9.52 9.11 8.09
CA PRO A 96 9.55 10.44 7.50
C PRO A 96 8.95 10.39 6.09
N LEU A 97 8.10 11.34 5.75
CA LEU A 97 7.57 11.54 4.40
C LEU A 97 8.61 12.27 3.54
N ASP A 98 9.74 11.58 3.34
CA ASP A 98 10.92 11.98 2.58
C ASP A 98 11.33 10.79 1.69
N GLU A 99 11.48 11.05 0.39
CA GLU A 99 11.79 10.03 -0.62
C GLU A 99 13.20 9.43 -0.50
N ASN A 100 14.11 10.08 0.24
CA ASN A 100 15.44 9.55 0.51
C ASN A 100 15.45 8.53 1.66
N GLN A 101 14.37 8.46 2.45
CA GLN A 101 14.28 7.66 3.67
C GLN A 101 13.15 6.63 3.61
N THR A 102 12.04 6.96 2.95
CA THR A 102 10.87 6.10 2.77
C THR A 102 10.67 5.79 1.29
N ILE A 103 10.26 4.57 0.94
CA ILE A 103 9.98 4.20 -0.46
C ILE A 103 9.00 5.19 -1.07
N LYS A 104 9.35 5.74 -2.24
CA LYS A 104 8.62 6.85 -2.88
C LYS A 104 7.13 6.55 -3.04
N GLY A 105 6.78 5.34 -3.47
CA GLY A 105 5.38 4.97 -3.67
C GLY A 105 4.58 4.91 -2.37
N LEU A 106 5.18 4.55 -1.24
CA LEU A 106 4.48 4.56 0.05
C LEU A 106 4.37 5.99 0.59
N LYS A 107 5.39 6.83 0.38
CA LYS A 107 5.31 8.27 0.66
C LYS A 107 4.13 8.90 -0.07
N GLU A 108 4.03 8.68 -1.38
CA GLU A 108 2.92 9.18 -2.21
C GLU A 108 1.54 8.69 -1.73
N VAL A 109 1.46 7.45 -1.21
CA VAL A 109 0.22 6.91 -0.64
C VAL A 109 -0.12 7.54 0.72
N LEU A 110 0.87 7.96 1.50
CA LEU A 110 0.67 8.53 2.83
C LEU A 110 0.38 10.03 2.79
N VAL A 111 0.95 10.76 1.83
CA VAL A 111 0.64 12.18 1.63
C VAL A 111 -0.84 12.35 1.29
N GLY A 112 -1.48 13.33 1.94
CA GLY A 112 -2.92 13.58 1.83
C GLY A 112 -3.79 12.55 2.56
N MET A 113 -3.19 11.65 3.35
CA MET A 113 -3.93 10.74 4.22
C MET A 113 -4.18 11.42 5.56
N LYS A 114 -5.38 11.26 6.12
CA LYS A 114 -5.72 11.73 7.48
C LYS A 114 -5.48 10.64 8.51
N ALA A 115 -5.01 11.04 9.69
CA ALA A 115 -4.84 10.11 10.81
C ALA A 115 -6.16 9.40 11.15
N GLY A 116 -6.06 8.10 11.45
CA GLY A 116 -7.17 7.16 11.57
C GLY A 116 -7.55 6.46 10.26
N GLY A 117 -7.09 6.95 9.11
CA GLY A 117 -7.42 6.36 7.81
C GLY A 117 -6.72 5.03 7.54
N LYS A 118 -7.23 4.29 6.56
CA LYS A 118 -6.61 3.07 6.01
C LYS A 118 -6.63 3.11 4.47
N ARG A 119 -5.49 2.88 3.84
CA ARG A 119 -5.34 2.76 2.38
C ARG A 119 -4.83 1.37 2.01
N ARG A 120 -5.23 0.87 0.85
CA ARG A 120 -4.58 -0.26 0.17
C ARG A 120 -3.92 0.27 -1.10
N ALA A 121 -2.63 -0.01 -1.27
CA ALA A 121 -1.84 0.44 -2.40
C ALA A 121 -1.10 -0.71 -3.08
N LEU A 122 -0.96 -0.60 -4.41
CA LEU A 122 -0.04 -1.38 -5.23
C LEU A 122 1.10 -0.45 -5.65
N ILE A 123 2.31 -0.79 -5.21
CA ILE A 123 3.53 -0.02 -5.44
C ILE A 123 4.39 -0.77 -6.47
N PRO A 124 4.62 -0.18 -7.66
CA PRO A 124 5.56 -0.72 -8.63
C PRO A 124 7.00 -0.71 -8.11
N PRO A 125 7.85 -1.64 -8.57
CA PRO A 125 9.24 -1.72 -8.11
C PRO A 125 10.06 -0.46 -8.41
N SER A 126 9.73 0.29 -9.48
CA SER A 126 10.39 1.55 -9.85
C SER A 126 10.27 2.66 -8.81
N VAL A 127 9.29 2.58 -7.90
CA VAL A 127 9.07 3.50 -6.78
C VAL A 127 8.96 2.76 -5.43
N GLY A 128 9.41 1.51 -5.40
CA GLY A 128 9.52 0.68 -4.20
C GLY A 128 10.92 0.74 -3.61
N TYR A 129 11.51 -0.42 -3.35
CA TYR A 129 12.85 -0.56 -2.78
C TYR A 129 13.96 -0.44 -3.84
N VAL A 130 14.04 0.72 -4.50
CA VAL A 130 15.11 1.03 -5.47
C VAL A 130 16.49 1.18 -4.80
N ASN A 131 16.49 1.33 -3.47
CA ASN A 131 17.66 1.36 -2.59
C ASN A 131 17.32 0.56 -1.33
N GLU A 132 18.21 -0.34 -0.90
CA GLU A 132 18.00 -1.25 0.23
C GLU A 132 17.90 -0.53 1.59
N ASN A 133 18.28 0.75 1.66
CA ASN A 133 18.20 1.55 2.87
C ASN A 133 16.82 2.21 3.09
N LEU A 134 15.93 2.16 2.08
CA LEU A 134 14.60 2.78 2.15
C LEU A 134 13.67 2.00 3.08
N LYS A 135 12.86 2.74 3.84
CA LYS A 135 11.89 2.20 4.81
C LYS A 135 10.48 2.11 4.21
N PRO A 136 9.60 1.30 4.81
CA PRO A 136 9.80 0.42 5.97
C PRO A 136 10.52 -0.89 5.61
N VAL A 137 11.32 -1.44 6.52
CA VAL A 137 11.93 -2.77 6.38
C VAL A 137 11.74 -3.51 7.70
N PRO A 138 11.32 -4.79 7.70
CA PRO A 138 11.22 -5.57 8.92
C PRO A 138 12.56 -5.70 9.63
N ASP A 139 12.56 -5.64 10.97
CA ASP A 139 13.76 -5.88 11.77
C ASP A 139 14.12 -7.38 11.81
N GLU A 140 13.12 -8.24 11.67
CA GLU A 140 13.24 -9.69 11.66
C GLU A 140 13.91 -10.18 10.37
N PHE A 141 14.94 -11.04 10.51
CA PHE A 141 15.74 -11.52 9.38
C PHE A 141 14.92 -12.20 8.28
N GLY A 142 13.96 -13.06 8.66
CA GLY A 142 13.13 -13.82 7.71
C GLY A 142 12.27 -12.92 6.82
N PRO A 143 11.36 -12.12 7.40
CA PRO A 143 10.55 -11.16 6.66
C PRO A 143 11.39 -10.15 5.87
N ARG A 144 12.50 -9.65 6.42
CA ARG A 144 13.42 -8.76 5.70
C ARG A 144 13.99 -9.42 4.45
N ARG A 145 14.50 -10.65 4.57
CA ARG A 145 15.03 -11.41 3.44
C ARG A 145 13.95 -11.68 2.39
N SER A 146 12.74 -12.04 2.82
CA SER A 146 11.59 -12.24 1.93
C SER A 146 11.26 -10.98 1.14
N LEU A 147 11.16 -9.82 1.82
CA LEU A 147 10.93 -8.53 1.20
C LEU A 147 11.99 -8.19 0.14
N MET A 148 13.28 -8.27 0.51
CA MET A 148 14.37 -7.93 -0.41
C MET A 148 14.47 -8.87 -1.61
N SER A 149 14.14 -10.15 -1.43
CA SER A 149 14.12 -11.14 -2.54
C SER A 149 13.02 -10.85 -3.58
N HIS A 150 12.01 -10.06 -3.21
CA HIS A 150 10.87 -9.70 -4.06
C HIS A 150 10.76 -8.18 -4.28
N ALA A 151 11.82 -7.42 -4.01
CA ALA A 151 11.85 -5.96 -4.18
C ALA A 151 11.66 -5.51 -5.64
N SER A 152 12.00 -6.37 -6.60
CA SER A 152 11.80 -6.14 -8.04
C SER A 152 10.41 -6.50 -8.55
N GLU A 153 9.53 -7.03 -7.69
CA GLU A 153 8.12 -7.31 -8.01
C GLU A 153 7.23 -6.17 -7.48
N PRO A 154 6.03 -5.96 -8.05
CA PRO A 154 5.04 -5.07 -7.45
C PRO A 154 4.61 -5.57 -6.06
N LEU A 155 4.61 -4.66 -5.08
CA LEU A 155 4.25 -4.94 -3.70
C LEU A 155 2.93 -4.27 -3.32
N VAL A 156 2.22 -4.90 -2.40
CA VAL A 156 0.92 -4.48 -1.90
C VAL A 156 1.09 -4.04 -0.46
N PHE A 157 0.70 -2.80 -0.18
CA PHE A 157 0.68 -2.26 1.17
C PHE A 157 -0.76 -1.98 1.58
N GLU A 158 -1.19 -2.59 2.69
CA GLU A 158 -2.33 -2.07 3.45
C GLU A 158 -1.79 -1.26 4.61
N VAL A 159 -1.97 0.05 4.57
CA VAL A 159 -1.39 0.98 5.55
C VAL A 159 -2.49 1.69 6.32
N GLN A 160 -2.31 1.82 7.63
CA GLN A 160 -3.13 2.61 8.51
C GLN A 160 -2.28 3.74 9.08
N LEU A 161 -2.70 4.98 8.86
CA LEU A 161 -2.04 6.15 9.44
C LEU A 161 -2.55 6.34 10.86
N LEU A 162 -1.68 6.15 11.86
CA LEU A 162 -2.07 6.29 13.26
C LEU A 162 -1.97 7.74 13.71
N LYS A 163 -0.82 8.38 13.46
CA LYS A 163 -0.56 9.77 13.86
C LYS A 163 0.36 10.50 12.88
N VAL A 164 0.23 11.82 12.86
CA VAL A 164 1.17 12.74 12.23
C VAL A 164 1.96 13.44 13.34
N LEU A 165 3.27 13.24 13.37
CA LEU A 165 4.22 13.77 14.34
C LEU A 165 4.88 15.02 13.74
N ARG A 166 4.27 16.19 13.94
CA ARG A 166 4.86 17.46 13.49
C ARG A 166 5.79 18.03 14.55
N PHE A 167 6.99 18.45 14.14
CA PHE A 167 7.82 19.32 14.98
C PHE A 167 7.21 20.72 14.91
N GLN A 168 6.54 21.18 15.97
CA GLN A 168 6.12 22.59 16.03
C GLN A 168 7.38 23.44 16.21
N PRO A 169 7.76 24.31 15.26
CA PRO A 169 8.72 25.35 15.59
C PRO A 169 8.07 26.23 16.65
N LEU A 170 8.73 26.36 17.81
CA LEU A 170 8.33 27.28 18.86
C LEU A 170 8.10 28.64 18.21
N LEU A 171 6.86 29.14 18.30
CA LEU A 171 6.49 30.47 17.84
C LEU A 171 7.50 31.45 18.44
N THR A 172 8.25 32.15 17.59
CA THR A 172 9.10 33.26 18.02
C THR A 172 8.15 34.34 18.52
N ILE A 173 8.09 34.51 19.83
CA ILE A 173 7.40 35.62 20.48
C ILE A 173 8.23 36.86 20.15
N ASN A 174 7.72 37.72 19.26
CA ASN A 174 8.19 39.08 19.06
C ASN A 174 7.18 40.04 19.69
#